data_AF-A0A1S8BCC0-F1
#
_entry.id   AF-A0A1S8BCC0-F1
#
_cell.length_a   1.000
_cell.length_b   1.000
_cell.length_c   1.000
_cell.angle_alpha   90.00
_cell.angle_beta   90.00
_cell.angle_gamma   90.00
#
_symmetry.space_group_name_H-M   'P 1'
#
loop_
_entity.id
_entity.type
_entity.pdbx_description
1 polymer ?
#
loop_
_entity_poly.entity_id
_entity_poly.type
_entity_poly.pdbx_seq_one_letter_code
_entity_poly.pdbx_strand_id
1 'polypeptide(L)'
;MASWPNNPPPAYPNMEYAQRVQGAPPSQYLLYGDATAPAQPPIKPQNKMVKSRVHWRSPTLMVLLFVSGVAFAIGHHVYYQSLDDTPVESTSEQQWAIRIGTGLAFLVKATLAASIGIAFTQYLWTVAKRKAMALQSIDDMFSLTKNPMSFANFEVLFGAKLLVLLAVASWFMPFIAAVTPGTLSVYTKMVANVSNTEVPYMGFANDPEIWSDSMGVGFINEASPAVTRLLTAVSSSIGIMPITAPFPNSSFTLQFHAPAMKCEPLSDAIKNGQPVGDCDNCTSLQKLWDSNIDSGQGGFYNYWQAVKPDYSHNLLFIRTGAGKSVGGDPKNISCQLWNASYTTRLDFRDGIQTTTIQNLDYESTMDYNTSVAFTELPDGGRAYLSMYLAMSSLLSGEVGIRPGLSSSGMLGTDLAVAKTGLMACAEVISAWRALGGSEPPLDRNTSPWMCRNGSVAAAVEDLSRNFTLSLLSSQFLNGNATADVRVRYPRNYWLYSSRDLVVAYVAGVAVALCALGVGGWAYVYNGYSASSSFSGILMTTRNPDLDALAMGQCLPVQPLQGSLAKAKLQLGIVGGANGVEHAAFGLPGTVQRLKRGQQYN
;
A
#
# COMPACT_ATOMS: atom_id res chain seq x y z
N MET A 1 -30.90 10.46 42.69
CA MET A 1 -30.99 11.94 42.62
C MET A 1 -30.21 12.35 41.37
N ALA A 2 -30.72 13.02 40.35
CA ALA A 2 -31.91 13.87 40.24
C ALA A 2 -32.63 13.69 38.89
N SER A 3 -33.92 14.05 38.91
CA SER A 3 -34.96 14.09 37.87
C SER A 3 -34.61 14.94 36.63
N TRP A 4 -35.33 14.85 35.51
CA TRP A 4 -36.48 15.67 35.05
C TRP A 4 -36.88 15.17 33.61
N PRO A 5 -38.04 15.52 33.01
CA PRO A 5 -39.42 15.46 33.49
C PRO A 5 -40.38 14.76 32.49
N ASN A 6 -41.50 14.24 33.00
CA ASN A 6 -42.67 13.84 32.20
C ASN A 6 -43.46 15.08 31.75
N ASN A 7 -43.91 15.11 30.49
CA ASN A 7 -45.11 15.85 30.09
C ASN A 7 -45.79 15.18 28.87
N PRO A 8 -47.13 14.95 28.91
CA PRO A 8 -47.91 14.36 27.82
C PRO A 8 -48.46 15.41 26.84
N PRO A 9 -48.83 15.02 25.60
CA PRO A 9 -49.52 15.91 24.66
C PRO A 9 -51.04 16.00 24.94
N PRO A 10 -51.70 17.09 24.48
CA PRO A 10 -52.99 17.56 25.01
C PRO A 10 -54.23 16.96 24.34
N ALA A 11 -55.34 16.99 25.08
CA ALA A 11 -56.70 16.62 24.69
C ALA A 11 -57.51 17.83 24.19
N TYR A 12 -58.50 17.62 23.31
CA TYR A 12 -59.74 18.41 23.12
C TYR A 12 -60.72 17.62 22.19
N PRO A 13 -62.04 17.93 22.11
CA PRO A 13 -63.10 17.49 23.03
C PRO A 13 -64.32 16.82 22.33
N ASN A 14 -65.28 16.37 23.12
CA ASN A 14 -66.59 15.82 22.71
C ASN A 14 -67.50 16.85 22.00
N MET A 15 -68.36 16.42 21.06
CA MET A 15 -69.73 16.95 20.90
C MET A 15 -70.65 16.09 20.01
N GLU A 16 -71.70 15.59 20.66
CA GLU A 16 -73.13 15.45 20.30
C GLU A 16 -73.68 15.13 18.89
N TYR A 17 -74.77 14.36 18.98
CA TYR A 17 -75.81 13.96 18.03
C TYR A 17 -76.50 15.14 17.31
N ALA A 18 -76.84 14.94 16.02
CA ALA A 18 -78.21 14.70 15.54
C ALA A 18 -78.48 15.22 14.11
N GLN A 19 -79.22 14.38 13.36
CA GLN A 19 -80.11 14.70 12.22
C GLN A 19 -79.50 15.10 10.86
N ARG A 20 -79.62 14.19 9.88
CA ARG A 20 -80.63 14.33 8.81
C ARG A 20 -80.81 13.04 8.02
N VAL A 21 -82.08 12.71 7.83
CA VAL A 21 -82.61 11.63 6.99
C VAL A 21 -82.94 12.22 5.60
N GLN A 22 -82.86 11.32 4.60
CA GLN A 22 -83.46 11.34 3.25
C GLN A 22 -82.74 12.06 2.10
N GLY A 23 -82.33 11.25 1.11
CA GLY A 23 -82.07 11.68 -0.27
C GLY A 23 -81.22 10.72 -1.10
N ALA A 24 -81.85 9.66 -1.65
CA ALA A 24 -81.42 8.81 -2.79
C ALA A 24 -80.13 7.96 -2.71
N PRO A 25 -80.17 6.65 -3.03
CA PRO A 25 -78.99 5.77 -3.00
C PRO A 25 -78.25 5.70 -4.36
N PRO A 26 -76.91 5.63 -4.38
CA PRO A 26 -76.16 5.13 -5.54
C PRO A 26 -75.97 3.59 -5.44
N SER A 27 -76.61 2.89 -6.38
CA SER A 27 -76.24 1.58 -6.97
C SER A 27 -75.38 0.60 -6.15
N GLN A 28 -76.05 -0.32 -5.43
CA GLN A 28 -75.53 -1.64 -5.10
C GLN A 28 -76.19 -2.67 -6.03
N TYR A 29 -75.46 -3.19 -7.01
CA TYR A 29 -75.77 -4.48 -7.61
C TYR A 29 -74.77 -5.50 -7.06
N LEU A 30 -75.14 -6.04 -5.90
CA LEU A 30 -74.59 -7.26 -5.34
C LEU A 30 -75.05 -8.44 -6.19
N LEU A 31 -74.09 -9.33 -6.45
CA LEU A 31 -74.26 -10.69 -6.95
C LEU A 31 -75.37 -11.42 -6.17
N TYR A 32 -76.54 -11.53 -6.80
CA TYR A 32 -77.55 -12.53 -6.49
C TYR A 32 -77.52 -13.52 -7.66
N GLY A 33 -76.82 -14.65 -7.48
CA GLY A 33 -76.89 -15.78 -8.39
C GLY A 33 -78.17 -16.56 -8.11
N ASP A 34 -79.06 -16.57 -9.09
CA ASP A 34 -80.34 -17.27 -9.11
C ASP A 34 -80.17 -18.79 -8.86
N ALA A 35 -80.93 -19.34 -7.90
CA ALA A 35 -80.84 -20.74 -7.46
C ALA A 35 -81.60 -21.72 -8.36
N THR A 36 -81.81 -21.40 -9.64
CA THR A 36 -82.56 -22.23 -10.59
C THR A 36 -81.88 -22.44 -11.96
N ALA A 37 -80.60 -22.08 -12.11
CA ALA A 37 -79.86 -22.42 -13.32
C ALA A 37 -79.54 -23.93 -13.38
N PRO A 38 -79.89 -24.66 -14.45
CA PRO A 38 -79.47 -26.05 -14.61
C PRO A 38 -77.93 -26.09 -14.65
N ALA A 39 -77.35 -26.99 -13.85
CA ALA A 39 -75.91 -27.25 -13.84
C ALA A 39 -75.42 -27.41 -15.28
N GLN A 40 -74.35 -26.67 -15.63
CA GLN A 40 -73.69 -26.84 -16.92
C GLN A 40 -73.44 -28.34 -17.15
N PRO A 41 -73.79 -28.88 -18.33
CA PRO A 41 -73.60 -30.29 -18.59
C PRO A 41 -72.12 -30.65 -18.39
N PRO A 42 -71.80 -31.83 -17.83
CA PRO A 42 -70.42 -32.25 -17.65
C PRO A 42 -69.68 -32.10 -18.99
N ILE A 43 -68.54 -31.41 -18.96
CA ILE A 43 -67.64 -31.28 -20.11
C ILE A 43 -67.42 -32.71 -20.64
N LYS A 44 -67.91 -32.99 -21.85
CA LYS A 44 -67.72 -34.30 -22.48
C LYS A 44 -66.21 -34.61 -22.49
N PRO A 45 -65.77 -35.75 -21.96
CA PRO A 45 -64.35 -36.09 -21.95
C PRO A 45 -63.88 -36.21 -23.40
N GLN A 46 -63.11 -35.22 -23.86
CA GLN A 46 -62.32 -35.40 -25.07
C GLN A 46 -61.18 -36.34 -24.69
N ASN A 47 -61.30 -37.62 -25.07
CA ASN A 47 -60.21 -38.61 -24.98
C ASN A 47 -59.10 -38.24 -25.97
N LYS A 48 -58.38 -37.15 -25.70
CA LYS A 48 -57.14 -36.80 -26.39
C LYS A 48 -56.00 -37.40 -25.61
N MET A 49 -55.63 -38.63 -26.00
CA MET A 49 -54.43 -39.30 -25.51
C MET A 49 -53.19 -38.44 -25.76
N VAL A 50 -52.60 -37.89 -24.70
CA VAL A 50 -51.37 -37.09 -24.77
C VAL A 50 -50.18 -38.06 -24.76
N LYS A 51 -49.34 -37.98 -25.81
CA LYS A 51 -48.08 -38.72 -25.85
C LYS A 51 -47.08 -38.04 -24.91
N SER A 52 -46.54 -38.81 -23.96
CA SER A 52 -45.39 -38.40 -23.16
C SER A 52 -44.19 -38.10 -24.09
N ARG A 53 -43.86 -36.81 -24.24
CA ARG A 53 -42.72 -36.32 -25.03
C ARG A 53 -41.93 -35.32 -24.20
N VAL A 54 -40.61 -35.34 -24.35
CA VAL A 54 -39.73 -34.31 -23.78
C VAL A 54 -39.95 -33.02 -24.57
N HIS A 55 -40.51 -32.02 -23.91
CA HIS A 55 -40.60 -30.68 -24.47
C HIS A 55 -39.23 -30.00 -24.33
N TRP A 56 -38.56 -29.76 -25.46
CA TRP A 56 -37.19 -29.24 -25.54
C TRP A 56 -36.95 -27.89 -24.87
N ARG A 57 -37.99 -27.07 -24.66
CA ARG A 57 -37.88 -25.76 -24.01
C ARG A 57 -37.16 -25.82 -22.65
N SER A 58 -37.47 -26.83 -21.83
CA SER A 58 -36.90 -26.95 -20.47
C SER A 58 -35.44 -27.45 -20.47
N PRO A 59 -35.07 -28.52 -21.20
CA PRO A 59 -33.68 -28.90 -21.41
C PRO A 59 -32.81 -27.79 -22.03
N THR A 60 -33.33 -27.10 -23.06
CA THR A 60 -32.59 -25.99 -23.71
C THR A 60 -32.36 -24.85 -22.73
N LEU A 61 -33.35 -24.50 -21.90
CA LEU A 61 -33.18 -23.47 -20.87
C LEU A 61 -32.13 -23.86 -19.82
N MET A 62 -32.11 -25.12 -19.37
CA MET A 62 -31.12 -25.62 -18.42
C MET A 62 -29.68 -25.49 -18.96
N VAL A 63 -29.47 -25.91 -20.21
CA VAL A 63 -28.15 -25.81 -20.88
C VAL A 63 -27.78 -24.35 -21.13
N LEU A 64 -28.72 -23.53 -21.59
CA LEU A 64 -28.48 -22.11 -21.85
C LEU A 64 -28.09 -21.35 -20.58
N LEU A 65 -28.75 -21.62 -19.46
CA LEU A 65 -28.42 -21.03 -18.16
C LEU A 65 -27.03 -21.47 -17.65
N PHE A 66 -26.63 -22.71 -17.93
CA PHE A 66 -25.29 -23.17 -17.60
C PHE A 66 -24.22 -22.46 -18.42
N VAL A 67 -24.41 -22.41 -19.75
CA VAL A 67 -23.46 -21.76 -20.67
C VAL A 67 -23.36 -20.26 -20.39
N SER A 68 -24.47 -19.58 -20.08
CA SER A 68 -24.44 -18.17 -19.70
C SER A 68 -23.67 -17.94 -18.40
N GLY A 69 -23.82 -18.83 -17.41
CA GLY A 69 -23.03 -18.78 -16.17
C GLY A 69 -21.53 -18.90 -16.42
N VAL A 70 -21.11 -19.81 -17.30
CA VAL A 70 -19.69 -19.93 -17.71
C VAL A 70 -19.22 -18.68 -18.45
N ALA A 71 -20.03 -18.13 -19.35
CA ALA A 71 -19.70 -16.91 -20.09
C ALA A 71 -19.52 -15.70 -19.16
N PHE A 72 -20.40 -15.51 -18.17
CA PHE A 72 -20.25 -14.46 -17.17
C PHE A 72 -19.01 -14.65 -16.29
N ALA A 73 -18.64 -15.90 -15.95
CA ALA A 73 -17.44 -16.18 -15.18
C ALA A 73 -16.17 -15.82 -15.95
N ILE A 74 -16.12 -16.14 -17.25
CA ILE A 74 -15.03 -15.72 -18.15
C ILE A 74 -15.00 -14.19 -18.27
N GLY A 75 -16.15 -13.56 -18.47
CA GLY A 75 -16.25 -12.10 -18.53
C GLY A 75 -15.73 -11.42 -17.27
N HIS A 76 -16.04 -11.95 -16.09
CA HIS A 76 -15.50 -11.45 -14.82
C HIS A 76 -13.98 -11.61 -14.74
N HIS A 77 -13.46 -12.77 -15.12
CA HIS A 77 -12.02 -13.02 -15.15
C HIS A 77 -11.30 -12.04 -16.08
N VAL A 78 -11.78 -11.85 -17.31
CA VAL A 78 -11.19 -10.95 -18.30
C VAL A 78 -11.27 -9.49 -17.84
N TYR A 79 -12.41 -9.09 -17.25
CA TYR A 79 -12.58 -7.74 -16.72
C TYR A 79 -11.56 -7.44 -15.62
N TYR A 80 -11.40 -8.32 -14.63
CA TYR A 80 -10.42 -8.13 -13.57
C TYR A 80 -8.98 -8.23 -14.07
N GLN A 81 -8.71 -9.10 -15.04
CA GLN A 81 -7.41 -9.16 -15.70
C GLN A 81 -7.06 -7.87 -16.44
N SER A 82 -8.04 -7.17 -17.03
CA SER A 82 -7.81 -5.89 -17.70
C SER A 82 -7.45 -4.75 -16.75
N LEU A 83 -7.81 -4.88 -15.47
CA LEU A 83 -7.48 -3.92 -14.43
C LEU A 83 -6.15 -4.22 -13.75
N ASP A 84 -5.66 -5.46 -13.80
CA ASP A 84 -4.46 -5.88 -13.06
C ASP A 84 -3.22 -5.05 -13.43
N ASP A 85 -2.48 -4.63 -12.39
CA ASP A 85 -1.31 -3.74 -12.48
C ASP A 85 -1.54 -2.39 -13.20
N THR A 86 -2.79 -1.96 -13.35
CA THR A 86 -3.13 -0.61 -13.82
C THR A 86 -3.29 0.37 -12.64
N PRO A 87 -2.99 1.66 -12.81
CA PRO A 87 -3.12 2.64 -11.74
C PRO A 87 -4.58 2.95 -11.42
N VAL A 88 -4.91 3.09 -10.13
CA VAL A 88 -6.23 3.55 -9.68
C VAL A 88 -6.26 5.09 -9.77
N GLU A 89 -7.09 5.65 -10.65
CA GLU A 89 -7.13 7.10 -10.85
C GLU A 89 -8.02 7.81 -9.83
N SER A 90 -9.11 7.16 -9.43
CA SER A 90 -10.10 7.77 -8.54
C SER A 90 -10.84 6.78 -7.66
N THR A 91 -11.37 7.29 -6.53
CA THR A 91 -12.24 6.52 -5.63
C THR A 91 -13.53 6.07 -6.33
N SER A 92 -14.05 6.86 -7.28
CA SER A 92 -15.26 6.51 -8.03
C SER A 92 -15.02 5.34 -8.99
N GLU A 93 -13.91 5.35 -9.72
CA GLU A 93 -13.48 4.23 -10.56
C GLU A 93 -13.33 2.96 -9.72
N GLN A 94 -12.69 3.07 -8.55
CA GLN A 94 -12.52 1.95 -7.63
C GLN A 94 -13.87 1.33 -7.20
N GLN A 95 -14.83 2.16 -6.82
CA GLN A 95 -16.16 1.70 -6.42
C GLN A 95 -16.91 1.04 -7.58
N TRP A 96 -16.83 1.59 -8.79
CA TRP A 96 -17.50 1.02 -9.95
C TRP A 96 -16.88 -0.30 -10.41
N ALA A 97 -15.56 -0.44 -10.33
CA ALA A 97 -14.89 -1.71 -10.62
C ALA A 97 -15.39 -2.84 -9.72
N ILE A 98 -15.48 -2.60 -8.41
CA ILE A 98 -15.99 -3.58 -7.44
C ILE A 98 -17.48 -3.86 -7.66
N ARG A 99 -18.28 -2.84 -7.99
CA ARG A 99 -19.73 -3.01 -8.28
C ARG A 99 -19.96 -3.86 -9.52
N ILE A 100 -19.21 -3.64 -10.59
CA ILE A 100 -19.30 -4.43 -11.83
C ILE A 100 -18.92 -5.89 -11.54
N GLY A 101 -17.82 -6.13 -10.84
CA GLY A 101 -17.42 -7.48 -10.45
C GLY A 101 -18.45 -8.18 -9.56
N THR A 102 -19.04 -7.46 -8.59
CA THR A 102 -20.14 -7.98 -7.76
C THR A 102 -21.38 -8.32 -8.58
N GLY A 103 -21.72 -7.48 -9.57
CA GLY A 103 -22.81 -7.75 -10.51
C GLY A 103 -22.58 -9.00 -11.35
N LEU A 104 -21.38 -9.17 -11.91
CA LEU A 104 -20.99 -10.36 -12.67
C LEU A 104 -21.01 -11.62 -11.78
N ALA A 105 -20.49 -11.53 -10.56
CA ALA A 105 -20.54 -12.60 -9.57
C ALA A 105 -21.97 -13.06 -9.26
N PHE A 106 -22.90 -12.12 -9.08
CA PHE A 106 -24.31 -12.42 -8.88
C PHE A 106 -24.95 -13.09 -10.11
N LEU A 107 -24.63 -12.64 -11.33
CA LEU A 107 -25.13 -13.23 -12.56
C LEU A 107 -24.66 -14.68 -12.74
N VAL A 108 -23.38 -14.98 -12.49
CA VAL A 108 -22.85 -16.36 -12.49
C VAL A 108 -23.61 -17.23 -11.50
N LYS A 109 -23.76 -16.76 -10.25
CA LYS A 109 -24.50 -17.49 -9.22
C LYS A 109 -25.94 -17.74 -9.61
N ALA A 110 -26.64 -16.72 -10.12
CA ALA A 110 -28.07 -16.80 -10.43
C ALA A 110 -28.34 -17.78 -11.57
N THR A 111 -27.54 -17.72 -12.63
CA THR A 111 -27.68 -18.58 -13.82
C THR A 111 -27.34 -20.04 -13.50
N LEU A 112 -26.24 -20.30 -12.79
CA LEU A 112 -25.88 -21.66 -12.37
C LEU A 112 -26.89 -22.26 -11.38
N ALA A 113 -27.34 -21.49 -10.38
CA ALA A 113 -28.36 -21.95 -9.43
C ALA A 113 -29.70 -22.26 -10.11
N ALA A 114 -30.12 -21.43 -11.08
CA ALA A 114 -31.33 -21.68 -11.86
C ALA A 114 -31.20 -22.97 -12.71
N SER A 115 -30.03 -23.23 -13.29
CA SER A 115 -29.76 -24.48 -14.02
C SER A 115 -29.85 -25.71 -13.10
N ILE A 116 -29.22 -25.65 -11.91
CA ILE A 116 -29.32 -26.69 -10.88
C ILE A 116 -30.78 -26.89 -10.45
N GLY A 117 -31.56 -25.82 -10.30
CA GLY A 117 -32.99 -25.89 -9.93
C GLY A 117 -33.85 -26.62 -10.95
N ILE A 118 -33.57 -26.45 -12.25
CA ILE A 118 -34.25 -27.20 -13.31
C ILE A 118 -33.89 -28.69 -13.21
N ALA A 119 -32.60 -29.02 -13.08
CA ALA A 119 -32.13 -30.39 -12.91
C ALA A 119 -32.71 -31.07 -11.66
N PHE A 120 -32.75 -30.35 -10.53
CA PHE A 120 -33.38 -30.76 -9.29
C PHE A 120 -34.86 -31.13 -9.51
N THR A 121 -35.62 -30.26 -10.17
CA THR A 121 -37.03 -30.51 -10.46
C THR A 121 -37.20 -31.79 -11.29
N GLN A 122 -36.38 -32.01 -12.32
CA GLN A 122 -36.49 -33.24 -13.11
C GLN A 122 -36.18 -34.49 -12.30
N TYR A 123 -35.11 -34.45 -11.51
CA TYR A 123 -34.70 -35.59 -10.70
C TYR A 123 -35.68 -35.88 -9.56
N LEU A 124 -36.32 -34.85 -9.00
CA LEU A 124 -37.39 -34.99 -8.00
C LEU A 124 -38.50 -35.89 -8.52
N TRP A 125 -38.99 -35.61 -9.73
CA TRP A 125 -40.03 -36.42 -10.37
C TRP A 125 -39.53 -37.84 -10.73
N THR A 126 -38.24 -38.02 -10.97
CA THR A 126 -37.65 -39.36 -11.12
C THR A 126 -37.70 -40.16 -9.80
N VAL A 127 -37.41 -39.53 -8.66
CA VAL A 127 -37.53 -40.17 -7.34
C VAL A 127 -38.99 -40.53 -7.05
N ALA A 128 -39.92 -39.60 -7.28
CA ALA A 128 -41.36 -39.81 -7.09
C ALA A 128 -41.91 -41.00 -7.90
N LYS A 129 -41.37 -41.27 -9.09
CA LYS A 129 -41.72 -42.45 -9.91
C LYS A 129 -41.09 -43.74 -9.41
N ARG A 130 -39.87 -43.67 -8.89
CA ARG A 130 -39.06 -44.86 -8.57
C ARG A 130 -39.36 -45.45 -7.20
N LYS A 131 -39.71 -44.61 -6.23
CA LYS A 131 -39.82 -44.99 -4.82
C LYS A 131 -41.15 -44.52 -4.26
N ALA A 132 -41.81 -45.39 -3.50
CA ALA A 132 -42.92 -45.00 -2.64
C ALA A 132 -42.35 -44.34 -1.38
N MET A 133 -42.77 -43.10 -1.10
CA MET A 133 -42.28 -42.31 0.05
C MET A 133 -43.46 -41.75 0.83
N ALA A 134 -43.29 -41.52 2.13
CA ALA A 134 -44.34 -40.91 2.94
C ALA A 134 -44.74 -39.53 2.39
N LEU A 135 -46.01 -39.13 2.52
CA LEU A 135 -46.50 -37.85 2.02
C LEU A 135 -45.72 -36.66 2.62
N GLN A 136 -45.40 -36.71 3.91
CA GLN A 136 -44.52 -35.70 4.54
C GLN A 136 -43.14 -35.66 3.87
N SER A 137 -42.55 -36.82 3.56
CA SER A 137 -41.26 -36.91 2.87
C SER A 137 -41.32 -36.37 1.44
N ILE A 138 -42.46 -36.49 0.76
CA ILE A 138 -42.68 -35.87 -0.57
C ILE A 138 -42.78 -34.34 -0.43
N ASP A 139 -43.51 -33.82 0.55
CA ASP A 139 -43.59 -32.38 0.82
C ASP A 139 -42.21 -31.78 1.18
N ASP A 140 -41.47 -32.47 2.04
CA ASP A 140 -40.08 -32.13 2.39
C ASP A 140 -39.21 -32.12 1.13
N MET A 141 -39.40 -33.09 0.22
CA MET A 141 -38.67 -33.19 -1.04
C MET A 141 -38.94 -32.01 -1.98
N PHE A 142 -40.18 -31.50 -2.07
CA PHE A 142 -40.52 -30.30 -2.84
C PHE A 142 -40.03 -29.00 -2.19
N SER A 143 -39.79 -29.02 -0.88
CA SER A 143 -39.34 -27.86 -0.11
C SER A 143 -37.81 -27.80 0.12
N LEU A 144 -37.04 -28.83 -0.22
CA LEU A 144 -35.57 -28.89 -0.02
C LEU A 144 -34.78 -27.67 -0.51
N THR A 145 -35.18 -27.03 -1.63
CA THR A 145 -34.50 -25.85 -2.17
C THR A 145 -34.98 -24.53 -1.57
N LYS A 146 -35.96 -24.56 -0.67
CA LYS A 146 -36.64 -23.39 -0.11
C LYS A 146 -36.60 -23.37 1.43
N ASN A 147 -36.67 -24.54 2.06
CA ASN A 147 -36.73 -24.72 3.50
C ASN A 147 -35.58 -25.65 3.96
N PRO A 148 -34.63 -25.15 4.78
CA PRO A 148 -33.52 -25.97 5.27
C PRO A 148 -33.97 -27.03 6.30
N MET A 149 -35.12 -26.85 6.98
CA MET A 149 -35.60 -27.85 7.94
C MET A 149 -36.01 -29.17 7.26
N SER A 150 -36.31 -29.14 5.97
CA SER A 150 -36.65 -30.33 5.17
C SER A 150 -35.49 -31.34 5.07
N PHE A 151 -34.25 -30.94 5.37
CA PHE A 151 -33.11 -31.85 5.48
C PHE A 151 -33.15 -32.73 6.74
N ALA A 152 -33.99 -32.43 7.75
CA ALA A 152 -34.09 -33.21 8.97
C ALA A 152 -34.85 -34.54 8.78
N ASN A 153 -35.55 -34.73 7.65
CA ASN A 153 -36.27 -35.96 7.37
C ASN A 153 -35.32 -37.09 6.92
N PHE A 154 -35.11 -38.06 7.80
CA PHE A 154 -34.25 -39.22 7.54
C PHE A 154 -34.68 -40.06 6.33
N GLU A 155 -35.98 -40.18 6.05
CA GLU A 155 -36.46 -40.91 4.87
C GLU A 155 -36.05 -40.21 3.57
N VAL A 156 -36.02 -38.88 3.55
CA VAL A 156 -35.55 -38.07 2.41
C VAL A 156 -34.03 -38.18 2.26
N LEU A 157 -33.28 -38.04 3.36
CA LEU A 157 -31.81 -38.15 3.37
C LEU A 157 -31.30 -39.47 2.79
N PHE A 158 -31.86 -40.59 3.23
CA PHE A 158 -31.42 -41.91 2.78
C PHE A 158 -32.15 -42.40 1.52
N GLY A 159 -33.40 -41.99 1.34
CA GLY A 159 -34.25 -42.37 0.21
C GLY A 159 -33.94 -41.61 -1.08
N ALA A 160 -33.53 -40.34 -0.99
CA ALA A 160 -33.33 -39.44 -2.13
C ALA A 160 -31.94 -38.77 -2.14
N LYS A 161 -30.88 -39.51 -1.79
CA LYS A 161 -29.48 -39.03 -1.65
C LYS A 161 -29.02 -38.03 -2.72
N LEU A 162 -29.18 -38.36 -4.00
CA LEU A 162 -28.72 -37.49 -5.10
C LEU A 162 -29.55 -36.21 -5.21
N LEU A 163 -30.83 -36.24 -4.86
CA LEU A 163 -31.68 -35.06 -4.83
C LEU A 163 -31.29 -34.13 -3.68
N VAL A 164 -30.96 -34.70 -2.53
CA VAL A 164 -30.40 -33.97 -1.39
C VAL A 164 -29.08 -33.31 -1.77
N LEU A 165 -28.18 -34.00 -2.46
CA LEU A 165 -26.93 -33.41 -2.97
C LEU A 165 -27.16 -32.23 -3.92
N LEU A 166 -28.15 -32.32 -4.82
CA LEU A 166 -28.52 -31.20 -5.69
C LEU A 166 -29.11 -30.01 -4.93
N ALA A 167 -29.92 -30.26 -3.90
CA ALA A 167 -30.44 -29.20 -3.04
C ALA A 167 -29.31 -28.53 -2.24
N VAL A 168 -28.44 -29.31 -1.63
CA VAL A 168 -27.25 -28.82 -0.92
C VAL A 168 -26.38 -27.97 -1.85
N ALA A 169 -26.11 -28.45 -3.07
CA ALA A 169 -25.40 -27.68 -4.08
C ALA A 169 -26.05 -26.32 -4.34
N SER A 170 -27.38 -26.27 -4.50
CA SER A 170 -28.13 -25.02 -4.68
C SER A 170 -27.96 -24.04 -3.50
N TRP A 171 -27.91 -24.55 -2.26
CA TRP A 171 -27.68 -23.74 -1.06
C TRP A 171 -26.25 -23.19 -0.93
N PHE A 172 -25.26 -23.86 -1.53
CA PHE A 172 -23.86 -23.42 -1.53
C PHE A 172 -23.50 -22.46 -2.68
N MET A 173 -24.34 -22.35 -3.72
CA MET A 173 -24.10 -21.40 -4.83
C MET A 173 -23.88 -19.92 -4.41
N PRO A 174 -24.57 -19.37 -3.38
CA PRO A 174 -24.31 -18.02 -2.90
C PRO A 174 -22.86 -17.75 -2.46
N PHE A 175 -22.11 -18.76 -1.99
CA PHE A 175 -20.73 -18.57 -1.54
C PHE A 175 -19.80 -18.12 -2.68
N ILE A 176 -20.05 -18.57 -3.90
CA ILE A 176 -19.29 -18.13 -5.08
C ILE A 176 -19.44 -16.62 -5.26
N ALA A 177 -20.66 -16.10 -5.18
CA ALA A 177 -20.92 -14.67 -5.31
C ALA A 177 -20.38 -13.85 -4.12
N ALA A 178 -20.22 -14.46 -2.95
CA ALA A 178 -19.67 -13.79 -1.77
C ALA A 178 -18.14 -13.65 -1.83
N VAL A 179 -17.43 -14.66 -2.32
CA VAL A 179 -15.95 -14.70 -2.27
C VAL A 179 -15.33 -14.01 -3.49
N THR A 180 -15.92 -14.15 -4.67
CA THR A 180 -15.36 -13.66 -5.94
C THR A 180 -15.10 -12.14 -6.02
N PRO A 181 -15.90 -11.24 -5.42
CA PRO A 181 -15.59 -9.80 -5.48
C PRO A 181 -14.31 -9.44 -4.72
N GLY A 182 -13.95 -10.20 -3.68
CA GLY A 182 -12.74 -9.99 -2.88
C GLY A 182 -11.43 -10.38 -3.57
N THR A 183 -11.49 -10.85 -4.81
CA THR A 183 -10.30 -11.22 -5.60
C THR A 183 -9.62 -10.03 -6.28
N LEU A 184 -10.25 -8.86 -6.27
CA LEU A 184 -9.67 -7.60 -6.70
C LEU A 184 -9.37 -6.74 -5.47
N SER A 185 -8.13 -6.32 -5.34
CA SER A 185 -7.64 -5.49 -4.22
C SER A 185 -6.80 -4.33 -4.75
N VAL A 186 -6.46 -3.39 -3.86
CA VAL A 186 -5.60 -2.25 -4.19
C VAL A 186 -4.35 -2.32 -3.33
N TYR A 187 -3.21 -2.11 -3.95
CA TYR A 187 -1.93 -2.00 -3.26
C TYR A 187 -1.21 -0.70 -3.67
N THR A 188 -0.36 -0.20 -2.78
CA THR A 188 0.37 1.05 -3.03
C THR A 188 1.81 0.75 -3.45
N LYS A 189 2.26 1.37 -4.53
CA LYS A 189 3.63 1.29 -5.05
C LYS A 189 4.23 2.68 -5.13
N MET A 190 5.51 2.82 -4.77
CA MET A 190 6.25 4.07 -4.97
C MET A 190 6.64 4.20 -6.43
N VAL A 191 6.11 5.22 -7.11
CA VAL A 191 6.43 5.54 -8.49
C VAL A 191 7.39 6.72 -8.51
N ALA A 192 8.39 6.66 -9.40
CA ALA A 192 9.33 7.76 -9.58
C ALA A 192 8.94 8.57 -10.82
N ASN A 193 8.86 9.88 -10.67
CA ASN A 193 8.74 10.82 -11.77
C ASN A 193 9.91 11.81 -11.74
N VAL A 194 10.34 12.28 -12.90
CA VAL A 194 11.37 13.32 -13.01
C VAL A 194 10.65 14.64 -13.20
N SER A 195 10.87 15.56 -12.26
CA SER A 195 10.35 16.93 -12.33
C SER A 195 11.52 17.89 -12.45
N ASN A 196 11.42 18.83 -13.38
CA ASN A 196 12.37 19.93 -13.47
C ASN A 196 11.96 21.00 -12.45
N THR A 197 12.76 21.19 -11.40
CA THR A 197 12.48 22.14 -10.34
C THR A 197 13.73 22.91 -9.96
N GLU A 198 13.52 24.12 -9.44
CA GLU A 198 14.59 24.95 -8.89
C GLU A 198 15.11 24.36 -7.58
N VAL A 199 16.42 24.15 -7.50
CA VAL A 199 17.11 23.62 -6.32
C VAL A 199 18.27 24.53 -5.94
N PRO A 200 18.71 24.52 -4.66
CA PRO A 200 19.91 25.23 -4.26
C PRO A 200 21.13 24.79 -5.05
N TYR A 201 21.94 25.74 -5.49
CA TYR A 201 23.17 25.55 -6.25
C TYR A 201 24.29 26.45 -5.70
N MET A 202 25.54 26.19 -6.06
CA MET A 202 26.67 27.01 -5.62
C MET A 202 26.66 28.37 -6.33
N GLY A 203 26.35 29.43 -5.59
CA GLY A 203 26.19 30.80 -6.09
C GLY A 203 27.41 31.69 -5.87
N PHE A 204 28.63 31.19 -6.09
CA PHE A 204 29.87 31.91 -5.71
C PHE A 204 30.04 33.31 -6.32
N ALA A 205 29.39 33.59 -7.44
CA ALA A 205 29.45 34.88 -8.15
C ALA A 205 28.20 35.76 -7.97
N ASN A 206 27.16 35.30 -7.28
CA ASN A 206 25.85 35.97 -7.27
C ASN A 206 25.86 37.29 -6.47
N ASP A 207 26.54 37.31 -5.33
CA ASP A 207 26.71 38.48 -4.48
C ASP A 207 28.14 38.46 -3.92
N PRO A 208 29.09 39.18 -4.52
CA PRO A 208 30.48 39.16 -4.09
C PRO A 208 30.74 39.91 -2.77
N GLU A 209 29.80 40.74 -2.30
CA GLU A 209 29.95 41.53 -1.06
C GLU A 209 29.65 40.68 0.19
N ILE A 210 28.81 39.66 0.07
CA ILE A 210 28.41 38.84 1.22
C ILE A 210 29.50 37.88 1.72
N TRP A 211 30.59 37.68 0.96
CA TRP A 211 31.60 36.66 1.25
C TRP A 211 32.71 37.13 2.18
N SER A 212 33.08 38.41 2.14
CA SER A 212 34.26 38.94 2.86
C SER A 212 33.98 40.29 3.47
N ASP A 213 34.61 40.57 4.60
CA ASP A 213 34.82 41.95 5.04
C ASP A 213 36.05 42.54 4.34
N SER A 214 35.94 43.80 3.91
CA SER A 214 36.98 44.48 3.15
C SER A 214 37.47 45.74 3.84
N MET A 215 38.79 45.94 3.87
CA MET A 215 39.43 47.16 4.39
C MET A 215 39.80 48.11 3.27
N GLY A 216 39.76 49.42 3.56
CA GLY A 216 40.38 50.47 2.74
C GLY A 216 40.06 50.37 1.25
N VAL A 217 41.09 50.39 0.39
CA VAL A 217 41.00 50.35 -1.08
C VAL A 217 40.52 49.01 -1.67
N GLY A 218 39.74 48.22 -0.93
CA GLY A 218 39.12 46.97 -1.41
C GLY A 218 39.94 45.71 -1.16
N PHE A 219 40.79 45.68 -0.14
CA PHE A 219 41.51 44.47 0.27
C PHE A 219 40.64 43.57 1.13
N ILE A 220 40.69 42.26 0.90
CA ILE A 220 39.97 41.28 1.72
C ILE A 220 40.72 41.09 3.03
N ASN A 221 40.05 41.38 4.14
CA ASN A 221 40.62 41.24 5.48
C ASN A 221 40.27 39.87 6.07
N GLU A 222 38.96 39.61 6.19
CA GLU A 222 38.42 38.43 6.84
C GLU A 222 37.19 37.90 6.10
N ALA A 223 36.81 36.67 6.41
CA ALA A 223 35.56 36.10 5.95
C ALA A 223 34.37 36.84 6.60
N SER A 224 33.26 36.97 5.86
CA SER A 224 32.08 37.64 6.41
C SER A 224 31.49 36.86 7.60
N PRO A 225 30.73 37.54 8.48
CA PRO A 225 30.02 36.87 9.57
C PRO A 225 29.07 35.75 9.10
N ALA A 226 28.53 35.82 7.88
CA ALA A 226 27.67 34.78 7.31
C ALA A 226 28.45 33.49 7.06
N VAL A 227 29.64 33.61 6.46
CA VAL A 227 30.56 32.51 6.17
C VAL A 227 31.08 31.90 7.48
N THR A 228 31.54 32.73 8.43
CA THR A 228 32.07 32.28 9.72
C THR A 228 31.01 31.61 10.60
N ARG A 229 29.78 32.12 10.62
CA ARG A 229 28.65 31.50 11.36
C ARG A 229 28.28 30.14 10.79
N LEU A 230 28.23 30.00 9.46
CA LEU A 230 27.96 28.73 8.82
C LEU A 230 29.06 27.72 9.15
N LEU A 231 30.33 28.11 9.00
CA LEU A 231 31.47 27.24 9.31
C LEU A 231 31.44 26.80 10.79
N THR A 232 31.13 27.70 11.72
CA THR A 232 31.01 27.38 13.15
C THR A 232 29.89 26.36 13.41
N ALA A 233 28.76 26.46 12.72
CA ALA A 233 27.67 25.49 12.82
C ALA A 233 28.07 24.12 12.24
N VAL A 234 28.76 24.10 11.10
CA VAL A 234 29.29 22.87 10.46
C VAL A 234 30.32 22.19 11.36
N SER A 235 31.27 22.95 11.90
CA SER A 235 32.34 22.40 12.75
C SER A 235 31.82 21.85 14.07
N SER A 236 30.74 22.45 14.61
CA SER A 236 30.10 22.01 15.86
C SER A 236 29.18 20.81 15.64
N SER A 237 28.48 20.75 14.50
CA SER A 237 27.58 19.63 14.16
C SER A 237 28.32 18.41 13.57
N ILE A 238 29.58 18.59 13.16
CA ILE A 238 30.43 17.54 12.57
C ILE A 238 29.74 16.90 11.36
N GLY A 239 29.08 17.73 10.54
CA GLY A 239 28.29 17.25 9.41
C GLY A 239 27.78 18.36 8.50
N ILE A 240 27.03 17.97 7.48
CA ILE A 240 26.43 18.90 6.51
C ILE A 240 25.16 19.48 7.11
N MET A 241 25.01 20.80 7.06
CA MET A 241 23.81 21.48 7.52
C MET A 241 22.57 21.04 6.71
N PRO A 242 21.38 20.93 7.33
CA PRO A 242 20.18 20.50 6.63
C PRO A 242 19.79 21.42 5.47
N ILE A 243 19.70 20.88 4.26
CA ILE A 243 19.24 21.56 3.05
C ILE A 243 17.73 21.34 2.94
N THR A 244 17.00 22.39 2.56
CA THR A 244 15.55 22.29 2.34
C THR A 244 15.25 21.33 1.19
N ALA A 245 14.49 20.27 1.47
CA ALA A 245 14.10 19.28 0.49
C ALA A 245 13.06 19.89 -0.50
N PRO A 246 13.24 19.75 -1.83
CA PRO A 246 12.22 20.20 -2.79
C PRO A 246 10.93 19.37 -2.68
N PHE A 247 11.06 18.07 -2.41
CA PHE A 247 9.95 17.17 -2.07
C PHE A 247 10.40 16.19 -0.98
N PRO A 248 9.47 15.68 -0.13
CA PRO A 248 9.82 14.79 0.98
C PRO A 248 10.60 13.54 0.56
N ASN A 249 10.20 12.93 -0.56
CA ASN A 249 10.85 11.76 -1.12
C ASN A 249 11.39 12.13 -2.51
N SER A 250 12.63 12.60 -2.57
CA SER A 250 13.24 13.05 -3.82
C SER A 250 14.73 12.83 -3.85
N SER A 251 15.30 12.70 -5.04
CA SER A 251 16.74 12.64 -5.21
C SER A 251 17.19 13.39 -6.45
N PHE A 252 18.28 14.13 -6.36
CA PHE A 252 18.89 14.83 -7.48
C PHE A 252 20.41 14.82 -7.37
N THR A 253 21.07 15.09 -8.49
CA THR A 253 22.55 15.14 -8.58
C THR A 253 22.96 16.52 -9.05
N LEU A 254 23.94 17.10 -8.38
CA LEU A 254 24.54 18.39 -8.75
C LEU A 254 26.00 18.19 -9.10
N GLN A 255 26.43 18.85 -10.16
CA GLN A 255 27.83 18.96 -10.55
C GLN A 255 28.24 20.44 -10.49
N PHE A 256 29.30 20.74 -9.74
CA PHE A 256 29.78 22.12 -9.55
C PHE A 256 31.27 22.14 -9.18
N HIS A 257 31.93 23.27 -9.43
CA HIS A 257 33.29 23.53 -8.95
C HIS A 257 33.23 24.29 -7.64
N ALA A 258 34.03 23.89 -6.66
CA ALA A 258 34.08 24.51 -5.33
C ALA A 258 35.47 24.35 -4.69
N PRO A 259 35.82 25.17 -3.67
CA PRO A 259 37.08 24.99 -2.95
C PRO A 259 37.08 23.68 -2.17
N ALA A 260 38.20 22.99 -2.18
CA ALA A 260 38.45 21.82 -1.35
C ALA A 260 39.83 21.95 -0.70
N MET A 261 39.94 21.64 0.59
CA MET A 261 41.27 21.46 1.18
C MET A 261 41.73 20.02 0.98
N LYS A 262 43.00 19.88 0.59
CA LYS A 262 43.70 18.59 0.50
C LYS A 262 44.86 18.62 1.47
N CYS A 263 44.95 17.63 2.35
CA CYS A 263 45.93 17.56 3.42
C CYS A 263 46.80 16.31 3.25
N GLU A 264 48.11 16.48 3.31
CA GLU A 264 49.07 15.37 3.23
C GLU A 264 50.20 15.54 4.26
N PRO A 265 50.90 14.45 4.63
CA PRO A 265 52.07 14.55 5.48
C PRO A 265 53.11 15.48 4.84
N LEU A 266 53.76 16.32 5.65
CA LEU A 266 54.75 17.30 5.16
C LEU A 266 55.85 16.65 4.31
N SER A 267 56.30 15.44 4.67
CA SER A 267 57.31 14.70 3.91
C SER A 267 56.86 14.34 2.50
N ASP A 268 55.56 14.12 2.30
CA ASP A 268 54.99 13.74 1.01
C ASP A 268 54.62 14.98 0.20
N ALA A 269 54.11 16.03 0.85
CA ALA A 269 53.96 17.36 0.28
C ALA A 269 55.25 17.88 -0.38
N ILE A 270 56.39 17.72 0.29
CA ILE A 270 57.70 18.12 -0.23
C ILE A 270 58.09 17.29 -1.47
N LYS A 271 57.86 15.97 -1.44
CA LYS A 271 58.16 15.08 -2.59
C LYS A 271 57.27 15.38 -3.79
N ASN A 272 56.01 15.69 -3.53
CA ASN A 272 55.00 16.00 -4.55
C ASN A 272 55.17 17.41 -5.12
N GLY A 273 56.10 18.22 -4.57
CA GLY A 273 56.39 19.56 -5.06
C GLY A 273 55.25 20.54 -4.81
N GLN A 274 54.59 20.45 -3.64
CA GLN A 274 53.48 21.32 -3.29
C GLN A 274 53.90 22.81 -3.41
N PRO A 275 53.16 23.64 -4.18
CA PRO A 275 53.56 25.00 -4.44
C PRO A 275 53.44 25.85 -3.18
N VAL A 276 54.45 26.70 -2.95
CA VAL A 276 54.63 27.48 -1.72
C VAL A 276 53.89 28.85 -1.77
N GLY A 277 53.28 29.16 -2.92
CA GLY A 277 52.63 30.44 -3.20
C GLY A 277 53.60 31.56 -3.60
N ASP A 278 53.07 32.73 -3.94
CA ASP A 278 53.86 33.91 -4.33
C ASP A 278 54.34 34.70 -3.09
N CYS A 279 55.52 34.35 -2.55
CA CYS A 279 56.15 35.14 -1.50
C CYS A 279 57.68 35.28 -1.65
N ASP A 280 58.18 36.50 -1.38
CA ASP A 280 59.52 37.01 -1.74
C ASP A 280 60.72 36.22 -1.15
N ASN A 281 60.51 35.30 -0.20
CA ASN A 281 61.56 34.53 0.45
C ASN A 281 61.25 33.03 0.60
N CYS A 282 60.16 32.56 -0.02
CA CYS A 282 59.58 31.23 0.18
C CYS A 282 60.12 30.20 -0.81
N THR A 283 61.44 29.99 -0.82
CA THR A 283 62.11 29.10 -1.81
C THR A 283 61.86 27.60 -1.60
N SER A 284 61.38 27.18 -0.42
CA SER A 284 61.13 25.77 -0.09
C SER A 284 60.03 25.65 0.96
N LEU A 285 59.13 24.68 0.78
CA LEU A 285 58.05 24.36 1.73
C LEU A 285 58.60 24.04 3.12
N GLN A 286 59.76 23.39 3.21
CA GLN A 286 60.40 23.05 4.49
C GLN A 286 60.85 24.31 5.25
N LYS A 287 61.44 25.29 4.57
CA LYS A 287 61.85 26.55 5.20
C LYS A 287 60.65 27.34 5.72
N LEU A 288 59.55 27.35 4.95
CA LEU A 288 58.32 28.00 5.37
C LEU A 288 57.71 27.30 6.59
N TRP A 289 57.73 25.97 6.61
CA TRP A 289 57.32 25.20 7.79
C TRP A 289 58.16 25.55 9.02
N ASP A 290 59.50 25.50 8.90
CA ASP A 290 60.42 25.71 10.01
C ASP A 290 60.36 27.15 10.57
N SER A 291 59.98 28.12 9.75
CA SER A 291 59.81 29.52 10.16
C SER A 291 58.50 29.78 10.91
N ASN A 292 57.47 28.97 10.68
CA ASN A 292 56.10 29.24 11.17
C ASN A 292 55.62 28.27 12.26
N ILE A 293 56.20 27.07 12.34
CA ILE A 293 55.85 26.06 13.35
C ILE A 293 56.94 26.02 14.43
N ASP A 294 56.58 26.35 15.68
CA ASP A 294 57.50 26.27 16.82
C ASP A 294 57.85 24.80 17.12
N SER A 295 59.08 24.40 16.79
CA SER A 295 59.65 23.08 17.11
C SER A 295 60.58 23.10 18.33
N GLY A 296 60.64 24.23 19.06
CA GLY A 296 61.44 24.42 20.26
C GLY A 296 60.80 23.86 21.53
N GLN A 297 61.33 24.29 22.68
CA GLN A 297 60.93 23.80 24.00
C GLN A 297 59.45 24.10 24.34
N GLY A 298 58.89 25.19 23.81
CA GLY A 298 57.46 25.54 23.97
C GLY A 298 56.56 24.58 23.19
N GLY A 299 56.84 24.40 21.91
CA GLY A 299 56.11 23.51 21.02
C GLY A 299 56.17 22.00 21.33
N PHE A 300 57.00 21.55 22.29
CA PHE A 300 56.96 20.15 22.72
C PHE A 300 55.71 19.80 23.55
N TYR A 301 55.11 20.79 24.22
CA TYR A 301 53.94 20.61 25.08
C TYR A 301 52.61 20.95 24.40
N ASN A 302 52.67 21.33 23.12
CA ASN A 302 51.50 21.51 22.27
C ASN A 302 51.11 20.17 21.67
N TYR A 303 49.82 19.81 21.77
CA TYR A 303 49.26 18.66 21.05
C TYR A 303 48.51 19.08 19.78
N TRP A 304 48.23 20.39 19.63
CA TRP A 304 47.76 21.02 18.40
C TRP A 304 48.50 22.34 18.19
N GLN A 305 49.00 22.56 16.97
CA GLN A 305 49.53 23.83 16.53
C GLN A 305 49.18 23.97 15.06
N ALA A 306 48.43 25.01 14.70
CA ALA A 306 48.15 25.31 13.31
C ALA A 306 48.41 26.77 13.01
N VAL A 307 49.03 27.02 11.86
CA VAL A 307 49.45 28.36 11.43
C VAL A 307 49.21 28.49 9.93
N LYS A 308 48.54 29.58 9.55
CA LYS A 308 48.54 30.09 8.18
C LYS A 308 49.84 30.87 7.97
N PRO A 309 50.74 30.49 7.05
CA PRO A 309 51.97 31.25 6.83
C PRO A 309 51.68 32.69 6.38
N ASP A 310 52.51 33.62 6.83
CA ASP A 310 52.45 35.00 6.38
C ASP A 310 52.65 35.03 4.86
N TYR A 311 51.79 35.77 4.15
CA TYR A 311 51.76 35.91 2.69
C TYR A 311 51.28 34.70 1.88
N SER A 312 51.01 33.54 2.51
CA SER A 312 50.36 32.42 1.81
C SER A 312 48.84 32.44 1.99
N HIS A 313 48.12 32.41 0.87
CA HIS A 313 46.64 32.47 0.85
C HIS A 313 46.00 31.16 0.43
N ASN A 314 46.76 30.08 0.52
CA ASN A 314 46.32 28.74 0.15
C ASN A 314 46.94 27.61 0.98
N LEU A 315 47.92 27.88 1.85
CA LEU A 315 48.57 26.89 2.70
C LEU A 315 48.19 27.02 4.18
N LEU A 316 47.86 25.89 4.78
CA LEU A 316 47.70 25.76 6.23
C LEU A 316 48.64 24.67 6.74
N PHE A 317 49.46 25.01 7.72
CA PHE A 317 50.32 24.06 8.40
C PHE A 317 49.68 23.62 9.69
N ILE A 318 49.66 22.31 9.94
CA ILE A 318 49.11 21.71 11.13
C ILE A 318 50.13 20.71 11.69
N ARG A 319 50.58 20.96 12.90
CA ARG A 319 51.34 20.02 13.70
C ARG A 319 50.45 19.47 14.80
N THR A 320 50.35 18.15 14.83
CA THR A 320 49.60 17.42 15.87
C THR A 320 50.56 16.54 16.65
N GLY A 321 50.18 16.20 17.88
CA GLY A 321 50.97 15.32 18.71
C GLY A 321 52.09 16.04 19.49
N ALA A 322 52.38 15.52 20.67
CA ALA A 322 53.42 16.06 21.55
C ALA A 322 54.82 15.86 20.95
N GLY A 323 55.79 16.69 21.37
CA GLY A 323 57.17 16.55 20.92
C GLY A 323 57.80 15.20 21.27
N LYS A 324 58.75 14.74 20.45
CA LYS A 324 59.51 13.50 20.73
C LYS A 324 60.25 13.55 22.07
N SER A 325 60.72 14.73 22.47
CA SER A 325 61.44 14.98 23.73
C SER A 325 60.61 14.67 24.98
N VAL A 326 59.28 14.64 24.86
CA VAL A 326 58.33 14.33 25.94
C VAL A 326 57.61 13.00 25.71
N GLY A 327 58.17 12.14 24.85
CA GLY A 327 57.62 10.81 24.54
C GLY A 327 56.42 10.82 23.58
N GLY A 328 56.17 11.94 22.89
CA GLY A 328 55.11 12.05 21.88
C GLY A 328 55.54 11.63 20.48
N ASP A 329 54.55 11.50 19.59
CA ASP A 329 54.74 11.24 18.16
C ASP A 329 54.15 12.41 17.34
N PRO A 330 54.94 13.45 17.03
CA PRO A 330 54.45 14.62 16.34
C PRO A 330 54.24 14.32 14.85
N LYS A 331 53.06 14.63 14.33
CA LYS A 331 52.73 14.53 12.91
C LYS A 331 52.63 15.91 12.29
N ASN A 332 53.39 16.10 11.21
CA ASN A 332 53.44 17.35 10.46
C ASN A 332 52.59 17.21 9.20
N ILE A 333 51.58 18.05 9.06
CA ILE A 333 50.58 18.01 7.99
C ILE A 333 50.60 19.35 7.26
N SER A 334 50.68 19.31 5.94
CA SER A 334 50.44 20.49 5.10
C SER A 334 49.12 20.32 4.38
N CYS A 335 48.28 21.35 4.46
CA CYS A 335 47.02 21.41 3.74
C CYS A 335 47.06 22.53 2.71
N GLN A 336 46.56 22.26 1.52
CA GLN A 336 46.46 23.22 0.43
C GLN A 336 45.01 23.39 -0.05
N LEU A 337 44.68 24.60 -0.48
CA LEU A 337 43.43 24.91 -1.15
C LEU A 337 43.49 24.55 -2.64
N TRP A 338 42.50 23.78 -3.10
CA TRP A 338 42.35 23.35 -4.48
C TRP A 338 40.99 23.76 -5.05
N ASN A 339 40.99 24.04 -6.35
CA ASN A 339 39.78 23.98 -7.14
C ASN A 339 39.43 22.52 -7.39
N ALA A 340 38.24 22.09 -6.98
CA ALA A 340 37.80 20.72 -7.18
C ALA A 340 36.43 20.65 -7.84
N SER A 341 36.27 19.67 -8.74
CA SER A 341 34.98 19.33 -9.33
C SER A 341 34.25 18.34 -8.44
N TYR A 342 33.06 18.73 -7.97
CA TYR A 342 32.21 17.92 -7.11
C TYR A 342 31.05 17.35 -7.92
N THR A 343 30.85 16.03 -7.85
CA THR A 343 29.60 15.38 -8.29
C THR A 343 28.89 14.83 -7.06
N THR A 344 27.79 15.45 -6.67
CA THR A 344 27.12 15.20 -5.40
C THR A 344 25.69 14.74 -5.62
N ARG A 345 25.30 13.66 -4.95
CA ARG A 345 23.94 13.15 -4.97
C ARG A 345 23.28 13.43 -3.62
N LEU A 346 22.16 14.15 -3.69
CA LEU A 346 21.30 14.43 -2.54
C LEU A 346 20.08 13.50 -2.62
N ASP A 347 19.86 12.72 -1.56
CA ASP A 347 18.68 11.85 -1.38
C ASP A 347 17.89 12.35 -0.17
N PHE A 348 16.59 12.55 -0.35
CA PHE A 348 15.66 12.95 0.68
C PHE A 348 14.66 11.82 0.90
N ARG A 349 14.61 11.32 2.13
CA ARG A 349 13.63 10.32 2.57
C ARG A 349 12.78 10.90 3.68
N ASP A 350 11.50 11.07 3.41
CA ASP A 350 10.56 11.73 4.31
C ASP A 350 11.08 13.09 4.82
N GLY A 351 11.78 13.82 3.95
CA GLY A 351 12.39 15.13 4.23
C GLY A 351 13.77 15.06 4.88
N ILE A 352 14.26 13.89 5.28
CA ILE A 352 15.60 13.72 5.87
C ILE A 352 16.63 13.63 4.76
N GLN A 353 17.63 14.52 4.79
CA GLN A 353 18.70 14.55 3.79
C GLN A 353 19.75 13.45 4.03
N THR A 354 20.25 12.89 2.93
CA THR A 354 21.46 12.10 2.86
C THR A 354 22.27 12.57 1.65
N THR A 355 23.43 13.17 1.91
CA THR A 355 24.29 13.71 0.86
C THR A 355 25.49 12.81 0.67
N THR A 356 25.77 12.46 -0.59
CA THR A 356 26.90 11.59 -0.96
C THR A 356 27.70 12.24 -2.07
N ILE A 357 29.02 12.33 -1.90
CA ILE A 357 29.94 12.76 -2.94
C ILE A 357 30.26 11.52 -3.79
N GLN A 358 29.83 11.51 -5.05
CA GLN A 358 30.06 10.40 -5.98
C GLN A 358 31.44 10.48 -6.63
N ASN A 359 31.85 11.70 -6.99
CA ASN A 359 33.17 11.97 -7.53
C ASN A 359 33.69 13.31 -7.00
N LEU A 360 35.00 13.37 -6.75
CA LEU A 360 35.73 14.54 -6.31
C LEU A 360 37.09 14.57 -7.00
N ASP A 361 37.24 15.44 -7.99
CA ASP A 361 38.46 15.58 -8.78
C ASP A 361 39.15 16.91 -8.42
N TYR A 362 40.42 16.83 -7.99
CA TYR A 362 41.25 17.98 -7.66
C TYR A 362 41.93 18.50 -8.93
N GLU A 363 41.51 19.66 -9.45
CA GLU A 363 41.90 20.15 -10.77
C GLU A 363 43.16 21.03 -10.72
N SER A 364 43.15 22.06 -9.90
CA SER A 364 44.25 23.04 -9.82
C SER A 364 44.40 23.61 -8.42
N THR A 365 45.64 23.85 -8.00
CA THR A 365 45.92 24.64 -6.78
C THR A 365 45.47 26.08 -6.99
N MET A 366 44.87 26.66 -5.96
CA MET A 366 44.51 28.08 -5.97
C MET A 366 45.53 28.84 -5.18
N ASP A 367 45.96 29.99 -5.69
CA ASP A 367 46.74 30.96 -4.93
C ASP A 367 46.21 32.34 -5.26
N TYR A 368 45.86 33.11 -4.23
CA TYR A 368 45.25 34.42 -4.38
C TYR A 368 46.20 35.46 -3.80
N ASN A 369 46.52 36.48 -4.60
CA ASN A 369 47.23 37.63 -4.06
C ASN A 369 46.23 38.46 -3.24
N THR A 370 46.50 38.70 -1.96
CA THR A 370 45.66 39.56 -1.10
C THR A 370 46.10 41.01 -1.11
N SER A 371 47.23 41.31 -1.77
CA SER A 371 47.73 42.67 -1.99
C SER A 371 47.09 43.33 -3.21
N VAL A 372 46.11 42.68 -3.85
CA VAL A 372 45.30 43.25 -4.93
C VAL A 372 43.87 43.51 -4.47
N ALA A 373 43.24 44.51 -5.08
CA ALA A 373 41.84 44.79 -4.80
C ALA A 373 40.97 43.58 -5.18
N PHE A 374 39.88 43.39 -4.44
CA PHE A 374 38.94 42.28 -4.66
C PHE A 374 38.32 42.23 -6.06
N THR A 375 38.47 43.30 -6.84
CA THR A 375 37.98 43.47 -8.23
C THR A 375 38.88 42.78 -9.24
N GLU A 376 40.11 42.45 -8.85
CA GLU A 376 41.10 41.77 -9.68
C GLU A 376 41.06 40.25 -9.49
N LEU A 377 40.29 39.75 -8.52
CA LEU A 377 40.07 38.33 -8.31
C LEU A 377 39.11 37.77 -9.38
N PRO A 378 39.33 36.52 -9.84
CA PRO A 378 38.42 35.87 -10.78
C PRO A 378 37.03 35.66 -10.16
N ASP A 379 36.02 35.42 -11.01
CA ASP A 379 34.66 35.16 -10.55
C ASP A 379 34.62 34.00 -9.56
N GLY A 380 33.97 34.23 -8.41
CA GLY A 380 33.96 33.29 -7.28
C GLY A 380 35.26 33.24 -6.45
N GLY A 381 36.36 33.84 -6.90
CA GLY A 381 37.64 33.86 -6.19
C GLY A 381 37.56 34.48 -4.80
N ARG A 382 36.72 35.51 -4.62
CA ARG A 382 36.43 36.07 -3.29
C ARG A 382 35.83 35.04 -2.34
N ALA A 383 34.85 34.27 -2.82
CA ALA A 383 34.18 33.25 -2.02
C ALA A 383 35.17 32.16 -1.57
N TYR A 384 36.02 31.71 -2.50
CA TYR A 384 37.01 30.67 -2.24
C TYR A 384 38.07 31.14 -1.22
N LEU A 385 38.59 32.35 -1.40
CA LEU A 385 39.51 32.96 -0.46
C LEU A 385 38.86 33.16 0.91
N SER A 386 37.63 33.69 0.98
CA SER A 386 36.88 33.86 2.23
C SER A 386 36.65 32.54 2.96
N MET A 387 36.28 31.48 2.24
CA MET A 387 36.11 30.16 2.84
C MET A 387 37.42 29.64 3.44
N TYR A 388 38.52 29.82 2.73
CA TYR A 388 39.85 29.48 3.22
C TYR A 388 40.28 30.34 4.43
N LEU A 389 40.03 31.64 4.41
CA LEU A 389 40.30 32.53 5.55
C LEU A 389 39.48 32.14 6.79
N ALA A 390 38.20 31.79 6.61
CA ALA A 390 37.36 31.29 7.68
C ALA A 390 37.89 29.98 8.27
N MET A 391 38.27 29.03 7.41
CA MET A 391 38.84 27.75 7.82
C MET A 391 40.19 27.91 8.52
N SER A 392 41.09 28.72 7.97
CA SER A 392 42.39 28.98 8.58
C SER A 392 42.24 29.69 9.92
N SER A 393 41.34 30.68 10.04
CA SER A 393 41.04 31.34 11.32
C SER A 393 40.47 30.38 12.36
N LEU A 394 39.57 29.47 11.96
CA LEU A 394 39.00 28.46 12.86
C LEU A 394 40.04 27.45 13.36
N LEU A 395 40.97 27.04 12.49
CA LEU A 395 41.94 26.00 12.78
C LEU A 395 43.21 26.53 13.47
N SER A 396 43.59 27.78 13.19
CA SER A 396 44.84 28.37 13.68
C SER A 396 44.87 28.54 15.19
N GLY A 397 46.07 28.43 15.74
CA GLY A 397 46.34 28.59 17.17
C GLY A 397 47.02 27.36 17.78
N GLU A 398 47.32 27.47 19.07
CA GLU A 398 48.08 26.47 19.83
C GLU A 398 47.23 25.94 20.99
N VAL A 399 47.10 24.62 21.05
CA VAL A 399 46.42 23.93 22.14
C VAL A 399 47.40 22.94 22.77
N GLY A 400 47.57 23.06 24.09
CA GLY A 400 48.67 22.40 24.77
C GLY A 400 48.66 22.64 26.28
N ILE A 401 49.81 22.40 26.89
CA ILE A 401 50.05 22.63 28.31
C ILE A 401 51.29 23.52 28.44
N ARG A 402 51.31 24.47 29.39
CA ARG A 402 52.51 25.25 29.69
C ARG A 402 53.21 24.70 30.93
N PRO A 403 54.44 24.18 30.82
CA PRO A 403 55.20 23.72 31.98
C PRO A 403 55.61 24.89 32.86
N GLY A 404 55.55 24.72 34.19
CA GLY A 404 56.17 25.65 35.14
C GLY A 404 55.28 26.75 35.71
N LEU A 405 53.98 26.78 35.39
CA LEU A 405 53.01 27.66 36.07
C LEU A 405 52.26 26.86 37.15
N SER A 406 52.21 27.40 38.37
CA SER A 406 51.62 26.75 39.56
C SER A 406 50.10 26.57 39.53
N SER A 407 49.45 26.99 38.45
CA SER A 407 48.04 26.70 38.12
C SER A 407 48.00 26.07 36.73
N SER A 408 48.25 24.78 36.68
CA SER A 408 48.21 23.99 35.45
C SER A 408 46.79 24.07 34.85
N GLY A 409 46.73 24.54 33.61
CA GLY A 409 45.52 24.74 32.85
C GLY A 409 45.84 24.54 31.37
N MET A 410 44.88 24.02 30.61
CA MET A 410 45.02 23.81 29.18
C MET A 410 45.13 25.15 28.43
N LEU A 411 46.21 25.33 27.67
CA LEU A 411 46.41 26.47 26.76
C LEU A 411 45.45 26.34 25.58
N GLY A 412 44.84 27.44 25.16
CA GLY A 412 44.01 27.48 23.94
C GLY A 412 42.63 26.84 24.08
N THR A 413 42.11 26.69 25.31
CA THR A 413 40.73 26.22 25.59
C THR A 413 39.65 27.11 24.97
N ASP A 414 39.94 28.39 24.80
CA ASP A 414 39.07 29.43 24.27
C ASP A 414 39.04 29.48 22.74
N LEU A 415 40.05 28.89 22.08
CA LEU A 415 40.19 28.86 20.63
C LEU A 415 39.02 28.13 19.94
N ALA A 416 38.70 28.54 18.71
CA ALA A 416 37.62 27.94 17.93
C ALA A 416 37.87 26.44 17.66
N VAL A 417 39.12 26.06 17.35
CA VAL A 417 39.51 24.67 17.08
C VAL A 417 39.24 23.74 18.27
N ALA A 418 39.37 24.24 19.51
CA ALA A 418 39.10 23.47 20.73
C ALA A 418 37.62 23.09 20.89
N LYS A 419 36.72 23.79 20.18
CA LYS A 419 35.27 23.56 20.18
C LYS A 419 34.81 22.63 19.04
N THR A 420 35.74 22.09 18.26
CA THR A 420 35.46 21.23 17.10
C THR A 420 35.65 19.75 17.40
N GLY A 421 35.14 18.89 16.52
CA GLY A 421 35.41 17.45 16.58
C GLY A 421 36.88 17.03 16.35
N LEU A 422 37.75 17.93 15.87
CA LEU A 422 39.15 17.61 15.55
C LEU A 422 39.98 17.25 16.79
N MET A 423 39.62 17.80 17.95
CA MET A 423 40.25 17.46 19.22
C MET A 423 40.02 16.01 19.64
N ALA A 424 39.04 15.33 19.03
CA ALA A 424 38.75 13.93 19.29
C ALA A 424 39.63 12.95 18.50
N CYS A 425 40.45 13.44 17.57
CA CYS A 425 41.29 12.57 16.75
C CYS A 425 42.38 11.89 17.59
N ALA A 426 42.72 10.65 17.22
CA ALA A 426 43.57 9.78 18.04
C ALA A 426 44.95 10.39 18.34
N GLU A 427 45.55 11.06 17.36
CA GLU A 427 46.86 11.73 17.48
C GLU A 427 46.87 12.95 18.42
N VAL A 428 45.71 13.61 18.59
CA VAL A 428 45.54 14.71 19.54
C VAL A 428 45.31 14.17 20.95
N ILE A 429 44.36 13.23 21.08
CA ILE A 429 44.03 12.61 22.38
C ILE A 429 45.24 11.84 22.95
N SER A 430 45.99 11.11 22.13
CA SER A 430 47.17 10.36 22.61
C SER A 430 48.22 11.28 23.21
N ALA A 431 48.43 12.45 22.61
CA ALA A 431 49.36 13.45 23.11
C ALA A 431 48.85 14.12 24.39
N TRP A 432 47.55 14.44 24.47
CA TRP A 432 46.94 14.90 25.72
C TRP A 432 47.11 13.88 26.86
N ARG A 433 46.86 12.58 26.61
CA ARG A 433 47.06 11.53 27.62
C ARG A 433 48.51 11.41 28.09
N ALA A 434 49.46 11.60 27.17
CA ALA A 434 50.89 11.55 27.49
C ALA A 434 51.37 12.74 28.33
N LEU A 435 50.76 13.93 28.13
CA LEU A 435 51.20 15.18 28.75
C LEU A 435 50.36 15.64 29.96
N GLY A 436 49.09 15.27 30.04
CA GLY A 436 48.07 16.03 30.79
C GLY A 436 47.06 15.20 31.59
N GLY A 437 47.42 14.01 32.08
CA GLY A 437 46.52 13.13 32.84
C GLY A 437 45.93 13.72 34.15
N SER A 438 46.32 14.93 34.56
CA SER A 438 45.85 15.65 35.75
C SER A 438 45.01 16.91 35.45
N GLU A 439 44.82 17.26 34.18
CA GLU A 439 44.13 18.48 33.71
C GLU A 439 42.64 18.25 33.39
N PRO A 440 41.81 19.31 33.19
CA PRO A 440 40.43 19.16 32.75
C PRO A 440 40.33 18.24 31.52
N PRO A 441 39.50 17.20 31.58
CA PRO A 441 39.61 16.08 30.66
C PRO A 441 39.09 16.40 29.25
N LEU A 442 40.02 16.54 28.29
CA LEU A 442 39.70 16.56 26.86
C LEU A 442 38.99 15.26 26.46
N ASP A 443 39.32 14.14 27.10
CA ASP A 443 38.71 12.82 26.91
C ASP A 443 37.28 12.68 27.48
N ARG A 444 36.82 13.60 28.34
CA ARG A 444 35.40 13.66 28.78
C ARG A 444 34.53 14.54 27.89
N ASN A 445 35.14 15.51 27.21
CA ASN A 445 34.43 16.43 26.32
C ASN A 445 34.49 16.01 24.84
N THR A 446 35.32 15.02 24.51
CA THR A 446 35.46 14.47 23.17
C THR A 446 35.11 12.99 23.18
N SER A 447 34.69 12.49 22.03
CA SER A 447 34.37 11.07 21.87
C SER A 447 34.86 10.56 20.52
N PRO A 448 35.26 9.29 20.39
CA PRO A 448 35.95 8.80 19.20
C PRO A 448 35.18 9.00 17.88
N TRP A 449 33.84 9.01 17.92
CA TRP A 449 33.01 9.21 16.73
C TRP A 449 33.10 10.63 16.13
N MET A 450 33.55 11.61 16.92
CA MET A 450 33.68 13.01 16.48
C MET A 450 34.81 13.19 15.45
N CYS A 451 35.79 12.29 15.40
CA CYS A 451 36.82 12.23 14.36
C CYS A 451 36.50 11.09 13.36
N ARG A 452 35.53 11.32 12.47
CA ARG A 452 34.97 10.30 11.56
C ARG A 452 36.00 9.57 10.70
N ASN A 453 37.05 10.29 10.28
CA ASN A 453 38.04 9.80 9.33
C ASN A 453 39.38 9.39 9.99
N GLY A 454 39.40 9.29 11.33
CA GLY A 454 40.49 8.71 12.14
C GLY A 454 41.79 9.52 12.26
N SER A 455 42.09 10.41 11.31
CA SER A 455 43.27 11.30 11.31
C SER A 455 42.85 12.76 11.19
N VAL A 456 43.66 13.69 11.70
CA VAL A 456 43.39 15.14 11.59
C VAL A 456 43.42 15.58 10.13
N ALA A 457 44.39 15.11 9.33
CA ALA A 457 44.46 15.45 7.91
C ALA A 457 43.12 15.14 7.20
N ALA A 458 42.64 13.91 7.36
CA ALA A 458 41.43 13.45 6.70
C ALA A 458 40.14 14.05 7.30
N ALA A 459 40.17 14.45 8.58
CA ALA A 459 39.07 15.16 9.24
C ALA A 459 39.00 16.65 8.84
N VAL A 460 40.12 17.31 8.59
CA VAL A 460 40.18 18.67 8.04
C VAL A 460 39.66 18.70 6.60
N GLU A 461 40.02 17.70 5.79
CA GLU A 461 39.43 17.54 4.45
C GLU A 461 37.90 17.33 4.53
N ASP A 462 37.43 16.47 5.43
CA ASP A 462 36.00 16.22 5.63
C ASP A 462 35.26 17.49 6.09
N LEU A 463 35.86 18.26 7.02
CA LEU A 463 35.32 19.56 7.43
C LEU A 463 35.22 20.53 6.25
N SER A 464 36.24 20.60 5.39
CA SER A 464 36.24 21.46 4.21
C SER A 464 35.12 21.11 3.21
N ARG A 465 34.90 19.80 3.00
CA ARG A 465 33.86 19.28 2.10
C ARG A 465 32.47 19.51 2.70
N ASN A 466 32.30 19.24 4.00
CA ASN A 466 31.04 19.48 4.71
C ASN A 466 30.68 20.97 4.74
N PHE A 467 31.67 21.84 4.90
CA PHE A 467 31.48 23.28 4.85
C PHE A 467 30.99 23.73 3.48
N THR A 468 31.66 23.27 2.42
CA THR A 468 31.28 23.53 1.03
C THR A 468 29.85 23.08 0.74
N LEU A 469 29.50 21.83 1.08
CA LEU A 469 28.14 21.30 0.85
C LEU A 469 27.07 22.03 1.68
N SER A 470 27.43 22.51 2.86
CA SER A 470 26.52 23.25 3.73
C SER A 470 26.17 24.64 3.21
N LEU A 471 26.92 25.17 2.23
CA LEU A 471 26.54 26.41 1.55
C LEU A 471 25.15 26.31 0.92
N LEU A 472 24.79 25.12 0.40
CA LEU A 472 23.47 24.86 -0.18
C LEU A 472 22.31 25.07 0.80
N SER A 473 22.56 24.97 2.11
CA SER A 473 21.55 25.23 3.16
C SER A 473 21.35 26.71 3.47
N SER A 474 22.30 27.56 3.11
CA SER A 474 22.28 28.98 3.46
C SER A 474 21.61 29.81 2.38
N GLN A 475 20.47 30.42 2.70
CA GLN A 475 19.76 31.37 1.81
C GLN A 475 20.58 32.60 1.39
N PHE A 476 21.71 32.85 2.05
CA PHE A 476 22.58 34.01 1.79
C PHE A 476 23.76 33.67 0.88
N LEU A 477 24.24 32.41 0.94
CA LEU A 477 25.48 31.98 0.28
C LEU A 477 25.23 31.00 -0.88
N ASN A 478 23.99 30.53 -1.04
CA ASN A 478 23.59 29.73 -2.17
C ASN A 478 23.06 30.59 -3.34
N GLY A 479 23.04 29.97 -4.51
CA GLY A 479 22.23 30.40 -5.64
C GLY A 479 21.16 29.36 -5.92
N ASN A 480 20.43 29.56 -7.02
CA ASN A 480 19.45 28.59 -7.49
C ASN A 480 19.78 28.13 -8.90
N ALA A 481 19.52 26.86 -9.19
CA ALA A 481 19.61 26.30 -10.53
C ALA A 481 18.46 25.31 -10.77
N THR A 482 18.02 25.20 -12.02
CA THR A 482 17.04 24.18 -12.42
C THR A 482 17.73 22.83 -12.56
N ALA A 483 17.25 21.82 -11.84
CA ALA A 483 17.77 20.46 -11.93
C ALA A 483 16.66 19.43 -12.09
N ASP A 484 17.02 18.28 -12.66
CA ASP A 484 16.12 17.16 -12.82
C ASP A 484 16.02 16.39 -11.49
N VAL A 485 14.91 16.62 -10.78
CA VAL A 485 14.63 16.01 -9.48
C VAL A 485 13.78 14.76 -9.66
N ARG A 486 14.31 13.62 -9.21
CA ARG A 486 13.58 12.35 -9.20
C ARG A 486 12.72 12.26 -7.95
N VAL A 487 11.43 12.58 -8.08
CA VAL A 487 10.43 12.55 -7.01
C VAL A 487 9.81 11.16 -6.93
N ARG A 488 9.68 10.63 -5.71
CA ARG A 488 8.98 9.36 -5.45
C ARG A 488 7.71 9.62 -4.67
N TYR A 489 6.57 9.16 -5.19
CA TYR A 489 5.29 9.31 -4.52
C TYR A 489 4.49 8.00 -4.53
N PRO A 490 3.67 7.76 -3.50
CA PRO A 490 2.81 6.58 -3.45
C PRO A 490 1.70 6.71 -4.50
N ARG A 491 1.50 5.67 -5.30
CA ARG A 491 0.37 5.55 -6.21
C ARG A 491 -0.28 4.18 -6.03
N ASN A 492 -1.60 4.16 -6.07
CA ASN A 492 -2.40 2.95 -5.92
C ASN A 492 -2.51 2.21 -7.25
N TYR A 493 -2.34 0.90 -7.21
CA TYR A 493 -2.44 -0.02 -8.34
C TYR A 493 -3.41 -1.15 -7.99
N TRP A 494 -4.07 -1.68 -9.01
CA TRP A 494 -4.92 -2.85 -8.88
C TRP A 494 -4.10 -4.13 -8.74
N LEU A 495 -4.50 -5.00 -7.82
CA LEU A 495 -3.96 -6.34 -7.62
C LEU A 495 -5.08 -7.37 -7.76
N TYR A 496 -4.99 -8.21 -8.79
CA TYR A 496 -5.95 -9.25 -9.08
C TYR A 496 -5.43 -10.65 -8.72
N SER A 497 -6.08 -11.31 -7.76
CA SER A 497 -5.81 -12.72 -7.44
C SER A 497 -6.60 -13.66 -8.38
N SER A 498 -6.01 -13.92 -9.55
CA SER A 498 -6.63 -14.79 -10.56
C SER A 498 -6.89 -16.22 -10.07
N ARG A 499 -6.02 -16.75 -9.19
CA ARG A 499 -6.14 -18.10 -8.65
C ARG A 499 -7.41 -18.28 -7.82
N ASP A 500 -7.70 -17.34 -6.93
CA ASP A 500 -8.85 -17.44 -6.03
C ASP A 500 -10.17 -17.34 -6.79
N LEU A 501 -10.23 -16.45 -7.79
CA LEU A 501 -11.41 -16.31 -8.65
C LEU A 501 -11.66 -17.60 -9.46
N VAL A 502 -10.61 -18.13 -10.10
CA VAL A 502 -10.71 -19.34 -10.92
C VAL A 502 -11.10 -20.54 -10.07
N VAL A 503 -10.52 -20.73 -8.88
CA VAL A 503 -10.87 -21.83 -7.98
C VAL A 503 -12.35 -21.76 -7.57
N ALA A 504 -12.85 -20.58 -7.19
CA ALA A 504 -14.25 -20.40 -6.81
C ALA A 504 -15.21 -20.72 -7.97
N TYR A 505 -14.90 -20.26 -9.19
CA TYR A 505 -15.73 -20.52 -10.35
C TYR A 505 -15.65 -21.96 -10.86
N VAL A 506 -14.46 -22.54 -10.94
CA VAL A 506 -14.29 -23.94 -11.37
C VAL A 506 -15.03 -24.88 -10.42
N ALA A 507 -14.96 -24.66 -9.11
CA ALA A 507 -15.71 -25.45 -8.14
C ALA A 507 -17.23 -25.36 -8.38
N GLY A 508 -17.77 -24.15 -8.56
CA GLY A 508 -19.18 -23.93 -8.84
C GLY A 508 -19.66 -24.52 -10.17
N VAL A 509 -18.88 -24.33 -11.23
CA VAL A 509 -19.17 -24.87 -12.56
C VAL A 509 -19.11 -26.39 -12.56
N ALA A 510 -18.16 -27.01 -11.85
CA ALA A 510 -18.07 -28.46 -11.73
C ALA A 510 -19.31 -29.06 -11.04
N VAL A 511 -19.77 -28.43 -9.94
CA VAL A 511 -21.01 -28.84 -9.24
C VAL A 511 -22.22 -28.70 -10.16
N ALA A 512 -22.34 -27.57 -10.86
CA ALA A 512 -23.43 -27.36 -11.82
C ALA A 512 -23.37 -28.38 -12.97
N LEU A 513 -22.19 -28.70 -13.51
CA LEU A 513 -22.01 -29.67 -14.59
C LEU A 513 -22.47 -31.08 -14.16
N CYS A 514 -22.13 -31.50 -12.95
CA CYS A 514 -22.65 -32.73 -12.37
C CYS A 514 -24.19 -32.71 -12.28
N ALA A 515 -24.77 -31.59 -11.85
CA ALA A 515 -26.22 -31.42 -11.81
C ALA A 515 -26.87 -31.50 -13.20
N LEU A 516 -26.24 -30.92 -14.23
CA LEU A 516 -26.70 -31.05 -15.61
C LEU A 516 -26.72 -32.52 -16.07
N GLY A 517 -25.68 -33.30 -15.73
CA GLY A 517 -25.63 -34.72 -16.05
C GLY A 517 -26.80 -35.49 -15.42
N VAL A 518 -27.08 -35.23 -14.15
CA VAL A 518 -28.22 -35.83 -13.42
C VAL A 518 -29.56 -35.40 -14.02
N GLY A 519 -29.72 -34.11 -14.34
CA GLY A 519 -30.92 -33.58 -14.97
C GLY A 519 -31.16 -34.16 -16.37
N GLY A 520 -30.11 -34.27 -17.18
CA GLY A 520 -30.14 -34.89 -18.51
C GLY A 520 -30.59 -36.35 -18.44
N TRP A 521 -30.01 -37.13 -17.52
CA TRP A 521 -30.45 -38.49 -17.27
C TRP A 521 -31.90 -38.57 -16.77
N ALA A 522 -32.33 -37.61 -15.92
CA ALA A 522 -33.70 -37.54 -15.42
C ALA A 522 -34.71 -37.25 -16.54
N TYR A 523 -34.38 -36.38 -17.50
CA TYR A 523 -35.22 -36.19 -18.69
C TYR A 523 -35.37 -37.47 -19.51
N VAL A 524 -34.27 -38.19 -19.76
CA VAL A 524 -34.30 -39.45 -20.51
C VAL A 524 -35.12 -40.52 -19.77
N TYR A 525 -34.99 -40.60 -18.45
CA TYR A 525 -35.73 -41.55 -17.64
C TYR A 525 -37.22 -41.19 -17.51
N ASN A 526 -37.54 -39.91 -17.32
CA ASN A 526 -38.92 -39.48 -17.14
C ASN A 526 -39.74 -39.54 -18.43
N GLY A 527 -39.10 -39.34 -19.59
CA GLY A 527 -39.76 -39.35 -20.91
C GLY A 527 -40.57 -38.08 -21.23
N TYR A 528 -40.69 -37.16 -20.28
CA TYR A 528 -41.32 -35.85 -20.43
C TYR A 528 -40.60 -34.80 -19.59
N SER A 529 -40.89 -33.52 -19.85
CA SER A 529 -40.36 -32.39 -19.07
C SER A 529 -41.26 -32.12 -17.88
N ALA A 530 -40.79 -32.43 -16.67
CA ALA A 530 -41.59 -32.29 -15.47
C ALA A 530 -41.55 -30.85 -14.93
N SER A 531 -42.62 -30.43 -14.25
CA SER A 531 -42.77 -29.09 -13.68
C SER A 531 -43.17 -29.20 -12.21
N SER A 532 -42.69 -28.28 -11.37
CA SER A 532 -43.15 -28.09 -9.99
C SER A 532 -44.23 -27.01 -9.87
N SER A 533 -44.83 -26.60 -11.00
CA SER A 533 -45.95 -25.67 -11.02
C SER A 533 -47.20 -26.25 -10.36
N PHE A 534 -48.06 -25.38 -9.84
CA PHE A 534 -49.35 -25.76 -9.26
C PHE A 534 -50.17 -26.67 -10.19
N SER A 535 -50.18 -26.36 -11.50
CA SER A 535 -50.83 -27.19 -12.52
C SER A 535 -50.28 -28.62 -12.60
N GLY A 536 -48.96 -28.79 -12.48
CA GLY A 536 -48.32 -30.11 -12.49
C GLY A 536 -48.69 -30.91 -11.25
N ILE A 537 -48.67 -30.27 -10.08
CA ILE A 537 -49.08 -30.89 -8.81
C ILE A 537 -50.55 -31.31 -8.89
N LEU A 538 -51.45 -30.41 -9.30
CA LEU A 538 -52.88 -30.66 -9.44
C LEU A 538 -53.18 -31.86 -10.36
N MET A 539 -52.48 -31.96 -11.50
CA MET A 539 -52.67 -33.09 -12.42
C MET A 539 -52.26 -34.42 -11.78
N THR A 540 -51.21 -34.42 -10.95
CA THR A 540 -50.69 -35.63 -10.32
C THR A 540 -51.40 -36.05 -9.03
N THR A 541 -52.30 -35.23 -8.48
CA THR A 541 -53.02 -35.54 -7.23
C THR A 541 -54.46 -35.99 -7.45
N ARG A 542 -54.96 -36.05 -8.69
CA ARG A 542 -56.34 -36.50 -8.98
C ARG A 542 -56.44 -38.02 -8.89
N ASN A 543 -56.73 -38.57 -7.72
CA ASN A 543 -56.92 -40.00 -7.51
C ASN A 543 -57.98 -40.25 -6.41
N PRO A 544 -59.02 -41.07 -6.63
CA PRO A 544 -60.00 -41.41 -5.59
C PRO A 544 -59.37 -41.99 -4.31
N ASP A 545 -58.24 -42.70 -4.41
CA ASP A 545 -57.52 -43.20 -3.22
C ASP A 545 -56.99 -42.05 -2.35
N LEU A 546 -56.56 -40.95 -2.99
CA LEU A 546 -56.07 -39.76 -2.29
C LEU A 546 -57.24 -38.94 -1.72
N ASP A 547 -58.37 -38.89 -2.41
CA ASP A 547 -59.59 -38.24 -1.91
C ASP A 547 -60.07 -38.94 -0.62
N ALA A 548 -60.02 -40.28 -0.60
CA ALA A 548 -60.34 -41.07 0.59
C ALA A 548 -59.34 -40.83 1.74
N LEU A 549 -58.06 -40.70 1.42
CA LEU A 549 -56.99 -40.45 2.38
C LEU A 549 -57.07 -39.03 2.99
N ALA A 550 -57.56 -38.06 2.22
CA ALA A 550 -57.72 -36.66 2.64
C ALA A 550 -59.04 -36.36 3.37
N MET A 551 -59.96 -37.33 3.47
CA MET A 551 -61.24 -37.14 4.17
C MET A 551 -61.03 -36.67 5.61
N GLY A 552 -61.61 -35.52 5.96
CA GLY A 552 -61.49 -34.90 7.28
C GLY A 552 -60.29 -33.97 7.46
N GLN A 553 -59.41 -33.84 6.46
CA GLN A 553 -58.24 -32.95 6.48
C GLN A 553 -58.22 -32.01 5.25
N CYS A 554 -59.24 -31.16 5.12
CA CYS A 554 -59.46 -30.31 3.93
C CYS A 554 -58.61 -29.04 3.87
N LEU A 555 -57.77 -28.76 4.88
CA LEU A 555 -56.97 -27.54 4.97
C LEU A 555 -55.46 -27.86 4.92
N PRO A 556 -54.64 -27.04 4.25
CA PRO A 556 -53.18 -27.19 4.23
C PRO A 556 -52.57 -26.77 5.58
N VAL A 557 -52.57 -27.66 6.55
CA VAL A 557 -51.98 -27.45 7.88
C VAL A 557 -50.52 -27.92 7.90
N GLN A 558 -49.61 -27.10 8.45
CA GLN A 558 -48.22 -27.49 8.73
C GLN A 558 -47.98 -27.49 10.25
N PRO A 559 -47.46 -28.58 10.85
CA PRO A 559 -47.06 -29.85 10.24
C PRO A 559 -48.25 -30.76 9.88
N LEU A 560 -48.04 -31.66 8.93
CA LEU A 560 -49.04 -32.63 8.47
C LEU A 560 -49.34 -33.64 9.60
N GLN A 561 -50.62 -33.89 9.88
CA GLN A 561 -51.02 -34.66 11.06
C GLN A 561 -51.29 -36.14 10.77
N GLY A 562 -51.05 -37.00 11.79
CA GLY A 562 -51.61 -38.35 11.87
C GLY A 562 -51.12 -39.36 10.82
N SER A 563 -52.05 -40.19 10.35
CA SER A 563 -51.82 -41.26 9.36
C SER A 563 -51.53 -40.73 7.96
N LEU A 564 -52.04 -39.54 7.62
CA LEU A 564 -51.85 -38.89 6.32
C LEU A 564 -50.37 -38.58 6.07
N ALA A 565 -49.65 -38.09 7.09
CA ALA A 565 -48.22 -37.78 6.99
C ALA A 565 -47.35 -39.01 6.68
N LYS A 566 -47.73 -40.18 7.19
CA LYS A 566 -46.99 -41.45 7.06
C LYS A 566 -47.41 -42.27 5.85
N ALA A 567 -48.51 -41.92 5.17
CA ALA A 567 -49.01 -42.64 4.02
C ALA A 567 -48.00 -42.59 2.88
N LYS A 568 -47.58 -43.77 2.41
CA LYS A 568 -46.60 -43.87 1.32
C LYS A 568 -47.30 -43.72 -0.02
N LEU A 569 -46.81 -42.80 -0.84
CA LEU A 569 -47.31 -42.53 -2.18
C LEU A 569 -46.21 -42.73 -3.21
N GLN A 570 -46.62 -43.20 -4.39
CA GLN A 570 -45.74 -43.35 -5.55
C GLN A 570 -46.44 -42.80 -6.79
N LEU A 571 -45.70 -42.11 -7.65
CA LEU A 571 -46.22 -41.63 -8.93
C LEU A 571 -46.23 -42.77 -9.96
N GLY A 572 -47.40 -43.02 -10.55
CA GLY A 572 -47.53 -43.94 -11.67
C GLY A 572 -48.90 -43.87 -12.33
N ILE A 573 -49.31 -44.95 -12.99
CA ILE A 573 -50.61 -45.04 -13.67
C ILE A 573 -51.61 -45.58 -12.65
N VAL A 574 -52.74 -44.88 -12.50
CA VAL A 574 -53.86 -45.28 -11.64
C VAL A 574 -55.10 -45.49 -12.51
N GLY A 575 -55.86 -46.55 -12.24
CA GLY A 575 -57.15 -46.79 -12.88
C GLY A 575 -58.22 -45.91 -12.25
N GLY A 576 -58.79 -44.96 -13.01
CA GLY A 576 -59.92 -44.16 -12.53
C GLY A 576 -61.23 -44.96 -12.46
N ALA A 577 -62.20 -44.47 -11.68
CA ALA A 577 -63.53 -45.07 -11.50
C ALA A 577 -64.33 -45.30 -12.82
N ASN A 578 -63.89 -44.70 -13.93
CA ASN A 578 -64.50 -44.82 -15.26
C ASN A 578 -63.70 -45.72 -16.24
N GLY A 579 -62.68 -46.44 -15.76
CA GLY A 579 -61.83 -47.31 -16.59
C GLY A 579 -60.79 -46.57 -17.45
N VAL A 580 -60.59 -45.27 -17.24
CA VAL A 580 -59.58 -44.47 -17.94
C VAL A 580 -58.31 -44.41 -17.10
N GLU A 581 -57.18 -44.79 -17.69
CA GLU A 581 -55.85 -44.76 -17.09
C GLU A 581 -55.21 -43.37 -17.24
N HIS A 582 -54.81 -42.75 -16.13
CA HIS A 582 -54.07 -41.49 -16.11
C HIS A 582 -52.94 -41.53 -15.08
N ALA A 583 -51.98 -40.59 -15.19
CA ALA A 583 -50.82 -40.52 -14.32
C ALA A 583 -51.12 -39.73 -13.03
N ALA A 584 -51.08 -40.39 -11.87
CA ALA A 584 -51.31 -39.77 -10.57
C ALA A 584 -50.50 -40.45 -9.45
N PHE A 585 -50.38 -39.78 -8.30
CA PHE A 585 -49.90 -40.39 -7.07
C PHE A 585 -50.95 -41.38 -6.54
N GLY A 586 -50.50 -42.55 -6.09
CA GLY A 586 -51.37 -43.55 -5.46
C GLY A 586 -50.63 -44.38 -4.43
N LEU A 587 -51.38 -45.23 -3.74
CA LEU A 587 -50.85 -46.13 -2.72
C LEU A 587 -50.02 -47.26 -3.36
N PRO A 588 -48.96 -47.75 -2.67
CA PRO A 588 -48.16 -48.87 -3.17
C PRO A 588 -49.06 -50.11 -3.35
N GLY A 589 -49.23 -50.54 -4.60
CA GLY A 589 -50.10 -51.67 -4.98
C GLY A 589 -51.26 -51.29 -5.91
N THR A 590 -51.77 -50.06 -5.85
CA THR A 590 -52.81 -49.56 -6.78
C THR A 590 -52.23 -48.86 -8.02
N VAL A 591 -50.90 -48.71 -8.05
CA VAL A 591 -50.17 -47.95 -9.06
C VAL A 591 -49.35 -48.87 -9.97
N GLN A 592 -49.55 -48.77 -11.29
CA GLN A 592 -48.66 -49.40 -12.27
C GLN A 592 -47.50 -48.47 -12.66
N ARG A 593 -46.32 -49.03 -12.96
CA ARG A 593 -45.14 -48.24 -13.37
C ARG A 593 -45.35 -47.60 -14.75
N LEU A 594 -45.13 -46.28 -14.83
CA LEU A 594 -45.08 -45.53 -16.08
C LEU A 594 -43.99 -46.08 -17.02
N LYS A 595 -44.39 -46.63 -18.18
CA LYS A 595 -43.45 -47.09 -19.24
C LYS A 595 -43.23 -45.98 -20.28
N ARG A 596 -42.00 -45.88 -20.78
CA ARG A 596 -41.60 -44.86 -21.78
C ARG A 596 -42.41 -45.03 -23.08
N GLY A 597 -43.01 -43.95 -23.56
CA GLY A 597 -43.66 -43.89 -24.89
C GLY A 597 -45.14 -44.30 -24.95
N GLN A 598 -45.78 -44.60 -23.82
CA GLN A 598 -47.22 -44.90 -23.79
C GLN A 598 -48.08 -43.62 -23.82
N GLN A 599 -49.30 -43.77 -24.33
CA GLN A 599 -50.33 -42.75 -24.41
C GLN A 599 -51.16 -42.76 -23.14
N TYR A 600 -51.43 -41.58 -22.58
CA TYR A 600 -52.21 -41.41 -21.36
C TYR A 600 -53.31 -40.37 -21.62
N ASN A 601 -54.49 -40.56 -21.03
CA ASN A 601 -55.62 -39.63 -21.17
C ASN A 601 -55.58 -38.50 -20.14
#